data_AF-A0A0B2K208-F1
#
_entry.id   AF-A0A0B2K208-F1
#
_cell.length_a   1.000
_cell.length_b   1.000
_cell.length_c   1.000
_cell.angle_alpha   90.00
_cell.angle_beta   90.00
_cell.angle_gamma   90.00
#
_symmetry.space_group_name_H-M   'P 1'
#
loop_
_entity.id
_entity.type
_entity.pdbx_description
1 polymer ?
#
loop_
_entity_poly.entity_id
_entity_poly.type
_entity_poly.pdbx_seq_one_letter_code
_entity_poly.pdbx_strand_id
1 'polypeptide(L)'
;MDKDNNPNTVELRSEMELSYKIIDALCYSYQGVYYVNLSTGQVRSYRMARFVRDKFGDQFATGDYETHIYNFVRNAVYREDQRLFEPILTISNLKKIFSRQMSYGFGYRTYTNEEIHYGQCEVLKVLDSNDELVMAFKSMDKQHQQEEKLYEEERKIVEAMGQQLNDVARGPLLNIIEQSKAAREAAVRHEDISEYMDTIHQDGERLLGILNLIFSKENTDREKIEETIMQLGSLREK
;
A
#
# COMPACT_ATOMS: atom_id res chain seq x y z
N MET A 1 22.53 54.19 19.26
CA MET A 1 22.94 53.69 17.93
C MET A 1 22.66 52.21 17.90
N ASP A 2 21.49 51.86 17.39
CA ASP A 2 21.00 50.47 17.34
C ASP A 2 21.79 49.69 16.30
N LYS A 3 22.52 48.66 16.77
CA LYS A 3 23.26 47.73 15.92
C LYS A 3 22.34 46.81 15.08
N ASP A 4 21.02 46.90 15.27
CA ASP A 4 20.01 46.08 14.59
C ASP A 4 19.54 46.65 13.24
N ASN A 5 20.01 47.82 12.81
CA ASN A 5 19.53 48.49 11.59
C ASN A 5 20.54 48.44 10.42
N ASN A 6 21.32 47.36 10.30
CA ASN A 6 22.19 47.12 9.15
C ASN A 6 21.37 46.48 8.00
N PRO A 7 21.33 47.06 6.79
CA PRO A 7 20.53 46.56 5.66
C PRO A 7 20.77 45.08 5.35
N ASN A 8 22.03 44.63 5.41
CA ASN A 8 22.38 43.22 5.16
C ASN A 8 21.75 42.27 6.19
N THR A 9 21.66 42.66 7.47
CA THR A 9 21.03 41.81 8.50
C THR A 9 19.51 41.73 8.37
N VAL A 10 18.87 42.76 7.78
CA VAL A 10 17.42 42.75 7.52
C VAL A 10 17.10 41.83 6.34
N GLU A 11 17.89 41.92 5.26
CA GLU A 11 17.74 41.09 4.06
C GLU A 11 17.98 39.59 4.38
N LEU A 12 19.07 39.26 5.08
CA LEU A 12 19.34 37.90 5.56
C LEU A 12 18.22 37.33 6.44
N ARG A 13 17.66 38.13 7.37
CA ARG A 13 16.52 37.70 8.20
C ARG A 13 15.30 37.39 7.34
N SER A 14 15.01 38.22 6.34
CA SER A 14 13.86 38.02 5.45
C SER A 14 13.98 36.76 4.58
N GLU A 15 15.18 36.44 4.07
CA GLU A 15 15.44 35.22 3.32
C GLU A 15 15.34 33.96 4.20
N MET A 16 15.82 34.04 5.44
CA MET A 16 15.67 32.96 6.42
C MET A 16 14.20 32.71 6.74
N GLU A 17 13.41 33.76 6.97
CA GLU A 17 11.96 33.63 7.23
C GLU A 17 11.22 32.98 6.05
N LEU A 18 11.55 33.38 4.82
CA LEU A 18 10.97 32.75 3.63
C LEU A 18 11.37 31.27 3.53
N SER A 19 12.63 30.95 3.76
CA SER A 19 13.14 29.57 3.76
C SER A 19 12.41 28.71 4.80
N TYR A 20 12.18 29.23 6.00
CA TYR A 20 11.39 28.54 7.02
C TYR A 20 9.95 28.27 6.59
N LYS A 21 9.28 29.25 5.98
CA LYS A 21 7.90 29.06 5.46
C LYS A 21 7.84 27.99 4.38
N ILE A 22 8.83 27.96 3.48
CA ILE A 22 8.92 26.94 2.43
C ILE A 22 9.15 25.56 3.05
N ILE A 23 10.09 25.44 3.99
CA ILE A 23 10.37 24.19 4.69
C ILE A 23 9.12 23.70 5.43
N ASP A 24 8.41 24.58 6.13
CA ASP A 24 7.18 24.20 6.85
C ASP A 24 6.08 23.71 5.90
N ALA A 25 5.89 24.38 4.76
CA ALA A 25 4.95 23.97 3.72
C ALA A 25 5.30 22.59 3.13
N LEU A 26 6.58 22.34 2.83
CA LEU A 26 7.06 21.04 2.34
C LEU A 26 6.93 19.94 3.42
N CYS A 27 7.19 20.31 4.67
CA CYS A 27 7.08 19.41 5.82
C CYS A 27 5.63 19.09 6.19
N TYR A 28 4.64 19.78 5.61
CA TYR A 28 3.22 19.57 5.93
C TYR A 28 2.76 18.12 5.71
N SER A 29 3.32 17.46 4.70
CA SER A 29 3.02 16.06 4.38
C SER A 29 3.59 15.05 5.38
N TYR A 30 4.51 15.49 6.25
CA TYR A 30 5.14 14.65 7.25
C TYR A 30 4.48 14.82 8.62
N GLN A 31 4.41 13.73 9.37
CA GLN A 31 3.98 13.76 10.77
C GLN A 31 5.13 14.20 11.69
N GLY A 32 6.36 13.83 11.36
CA GLY A 32 7.55 14.22 12.13
C GLY A 32 8.73 14.50 11.22
N VAL A 33 9.52 15.52 11.57
CA VAL A 33 10.76 15.90 10.88
C VAL A 33 11.79 16.26 11.94
N TYR A 34 12.95 15.62 11.88
CA TYR A 34 14.01 15.71 12.87
C TYR A 34 15.34 15.91 12.16
N TYR A 35 16.13 16.86 12.64
CA TYR A 35 17.53 17.02 12.28
C TYR A 35 18.39 16.23 13.28
N VAL A 36 19.40 15.54 12.78
CA VAL A 36 20.32 14.73 13.57
C VAL A 36 21.74 15.16 13.25
N ASN A 37 22.51 15.52 14.29
CA ASN A 37 23.92 15.80 14.17
C ASN A 37 24.74 14.58 14.64
N LEU A 38 25.39 13.92 13.70
CA LEU A 38 26.21 12.72 13.90
C LEU A 38 27.52 12.98 14.64
N SER A 39 27.95 14.23 14.75
CA SER A 39 29.15 14.62 15.49
C SER A 39 28.85 14.83 16.98
N THR A 40 27.71 15.42 17.31
CA THR A 40 27.29 15.67 18.71
C THR A 40 26.35 14.59 19.26
N GLY A 41 25.76 13.76 18.40
CA GLY A 41 24.71 12.80 18.77
C GLY A 41 23.37 13.47 19.08
N GLN A 42 23.23 14.78 18.83
CA GLN A 42 22.02 15.51 19.18
C GLN A 42 20.96 15.42 18.07
N VAL A 43 19.71 15.25 18.47
CA VAL A 43 18.52 15.37 17.62
C VAL A 43 17.75 16.63 17.98
N ARG A 44 17.17 17.28 16.95
CA ARG A 44 16.23 18.40 17.10
C ARG A 44 15.05 18.20 16.16
N SER A 45 13.85 18.29 16.70
CA SER A 45 12.61 18.26 15.94
C SER A 45 12.33 19.62 15.32
N TYR A 46 12.00 19.60 14.03
CA TYR A 46 11.36 20.71 13.31
C TYR A 46 9.84 20.56 13.33
N ARG A 47 9.37 19.31 13.26
CA ARG A 47 7.96 18.94 13.36
C ARG A 47 7.86 17.66 14.16
N MET A 48 6.90 17.62 15.08
CA MET A 48 6.66 16.45 15.92
C MET A 48 5.19 16.10 15.87
N ALA A 49 4.91 14.84 15.59
CA ALA A 49 3.56 14.33 15.54
C ALA A 49 2.89 14.48 16.91
N ARG A 50 1.59 14.76 16.92
CA ARG A 50 0.82 14.91 18.16
C ARG A 50 0.94 13.66 19.04
N PHE A 51 0.83 12.46 18.48
CA PHE A 51 0.94 11.21 19.25
C PHE A 51 2.32 11.02 19.90
N VAL A 52 3.40 11.48 19.24
CA VAL A 52 4.75 11.44 19.81
C VAL A 52 4.84 12.39 21.00
N ARG A 53 4.29 13.61 20.85
CA ARG A 53 4.21 14.58 21.94
C ARG A 53 3.39 14.05 23.12
N ASP A 54 2.22 13.48 22.86
CA ASP A 54 1.32 12.95 23.87
C ASP A 54 1.96 11.76 24.63
N LYS A 55 2.76 10.93 23.92
CA LYS A 55 3.37 9.71 24.49
C LYS A 55 4.72 9.96 25.17
N PHE A 56 5.56 10.84 24.64
CA PHE A 56 6.94 11.05 25.08
C PHE A 56 7.19 12.44 25.67
N GLY A 57 6.24 13.36 25.58
CA GLY A 57 6.34 14.74 26.06
C GLY A 57 7.13 15.67 25.11
N ASP A 58 7.06 16.96 25.41
CA ASP A 58 7.72 18.01 24.63
C ASP A 58 9.26 17.91 24.66
N GLN A 59 9.83 17.30 25.71
CA GLN A 59 11.26 17.05 25.81
C GLN A 59 11.79 16.16 24.68
N PHE A 60 10.93 15.37 24.04
CA PHE A 60 11.33 14.52 22.91
C PHE A 60 11.71 15.35 21.66
N ALA A 61 11.44 16.65 21.67
CA ALA A 61 11.81 17.56 20.59
C ALA A 61 13.33 17.79 20.49
N THR A 62 14.11 17.63 21.57
CA THR A 62 15.57 17.81 21.54
C THR A 62 16.26 16.86 22.51
N GLY A 63 17.41 16.31 22.14
CA GLY A 63 18.20 15.50 23.07
C GLY A 63 19.13 14.53 22.37
N ASP A 64 19.45 13.43 23.04
CA ASP A 64 20.28 12.36 22.50
C ASP A 64 19.51 11.52 21.47
N TYR A 65 20.07 11.42 20.27
CA TYR A 65 19.46 10.72 19.14
C TYR A 65 19.20 9.25 19.44
N GLU A 66 20.22 8.51 19.90
CA GLU A 66 20.14 7.06 20.09
C GLU A 66 19.09 6.71 21.15
N THR A 67 19.05 7.48 22.24
CA THR A 67 18.03 7.35 23.29
C THR A 67 16.62 7.62 22.74
N HIS A 68 16.44 8.69 21.96
CA HIS A 68 15.14 9.05 21.41
C HIS A 68 14.65 7.98 20.43
N ILE A 69 15.45 7.62 19.42
CA ILE A 69 15.04 6.63 18.42
C ILE A 69 14.80 5.27 19.07
N TYR A 70 15.62 4.86 20.05
CA TYR A 70 15.39 3.63 20.80
C TYR A 70 14.04 3.66 21.52
N ASN A 71 13.74 4.74 22.24
CA ASN A 71 12.46 4.87 22.95
C ASN A 71 11.27 4.88 22.00
N PHE A 72 11.37 5.54 20.85
CA PHE A 72 10.34 5.50 19.82
C PHE A 72 10.12 4.07 19.31
N VAL A 73 11.18 3.38 18.91
CA VAL A 73 11.11 2.02 18.37
C VAL A 73 10.55 1.03 19.38
N ARG A 74 10.97 1.10 20.64
CA ARG A 74 10.52 0.14 21.64
C ARG A 74 9.07 0.34 22.08
N ASN A 75 8.58 1.58 22.07
CA ASN A 75 7.29 1.90 22.66
C ASN A 75 6.20 2.24 21.64
N ALA A 76 6.53 2.63 20.42
CA ALA A 76 5.55 3.02 19.39
C ALA A 76 5.53 2.10 18.17
N VAL A 77 6.67 1.54 17.77
CA VAL A 77 6.77 0.69 16.58
C VAL A 77 6.26 -0.73 16.87
N TYR A 78 5.52 -1.26 15.90
CA TYR A 78 4.99 -2.61 15.93
C TYR A 78 6.12 -3.64 16.10
N ARG A 79 5.90 -4.68 16.92
CA ARG A 79 6.97 -5.53 17.44
C ARG A 79 7.82 -6.17 16.34
N GLU A 80 7.18 -6.65 15.28
CA GLU A 80 7.78 -7.32 14.13
C GLU A 80 8.59 -6.36 13.24
N ASP A 81 8.28 -5.06 13.33
CA ASP A 81 8.88 -4.01 12.50
C ASP A 81 10.06 -3.33 13.22
N GLN A 82 10.25 -3.57 14.54
CA GLN A 82 11.36 -2.99 15.30
C GLN A 82 12.74 -3.30 14.69
N ARG A 83 12.91 -4.49 14.10
CA ARG A 83 14.15 -4.89 13.42
C ARG A 83 14.49 -4.01 12.21
N LEU A 84 13.49 -3.40 11.57
CA LEU A 84 13.69 -2.53 10.41
C LEU A 84 14.45 -1.25 10.78
N PHE A 85 14.39 -0.86 12.06
CA PHE A 85 15.09 0.32 12.57
C PHE A 85 16.55 0.05 12.94
N GLU A 86 17.00 -1.21 13.04
CA GLU A 86 18.38 -1.57 13.41
C GLU A 86 19.48 -0.79 12.66
N PRO A 87 19.35 -0.54 11.34
CA PRO A 87 20.34 0.22 10.58
C PRO A 87 20.46 1.69 11.04
N ILE A 88 19.41 2.24 11.65
CA ILE A 88 19.39 3.63 12.10
C ILE A 88 19.43 3.79 13.63
N LEU A 89 19.40 2.72 14.43
CA LEU A 89 19.38 2.83 15.90
C LEU A 89 20.62 3.50 16.52
N THR A 90 21.74 3.53 15.80
CA THR A 90 23.00 4.10 16.32
C THR A 90 23.63 5.06 15.32
N ILE A 91 24.32 6.08 15.85
CA ILE A 91 25.13 7.03 15.09
C ILE A 91 26.22 6.28 14.30
N SER A 92 26.81 5.23 14.89
CA SER A 92 27.81 4.41 14.20
C SER A 92 27.24 3.75 12.93
N ASN A 93 26.03 3.20 13.01
CA ASN A 93 25.37 2.61 11.85
C ASN A 93 24.98 3.67 10.82
N LEU A 94 24.42 4.80 11.25
CA LEU A 94 24.11 5.92 10.37
C LEU A 94 25.35 6.39 9.59
N LYS A 95 26.50 6.57 10.25
CA LYS A 95 27.76 6.95 9.58
C LYS A 95 28.17 5.95 8.51
N LYS A 96 28.04 4.64 8.76
CA LYS A 96 28.37 3.58 7.79
C LYS A 96 27.43 3.60 6.58
N ILE A 97 26.15 3.87 6.81
CA ILE A 97 25.14 3.95 5.75
C ILE A 97 25.42 5.18 4.88
N PHE A 98 25.48 6.35 5.50
CA PHE A 98 25.59 7.64 4.82
C PHE A 98 27.00 8.00 4.34
N SER A 99 27.98 7.10 4.54
CA SER A 99 29.25 7.14 3.81
C SER A 99 29.14 6.61 2.38
N ARG A 100 28.04 5.92 2.02
CA ARG A 100 27.86 5.25 0.72
C ARG A 100 26.62 5.70 -0.05
N GLN A 101 25.64 6.29 0.63
CA GLN A 101 24.38 6.72 0.01
C GLN A 101 23.88 8.03 0.61
N MET A 102 23.04 8.74 -0.14
CA MET A 102 22.47 10.03 0.27
C MET A 102 21.12 9.90 0.99
N SER A 103 20.46 8.76 0.86
CA SER A 103 19.15 8.50 1.45
C SER A 103 19.01 7.05 1.91
N TYR A 104 18.15 6.83 2.90
CA TYR A 104 17.73 5.52 3.38
C TYR A 104 16.29 5.60 3.86
N GLY A 105 15.43 4.67 3.44
CA GLY A 105 14.03 4.71 3.84
C GLY A 105 13.38 3.34 3.88
N PHE A 106 12.34 3.21 4.68
CA PHE A 106 11.58 1.98 4.87
C PHE A 106 10.17 2.27 5.41
N GLY A 107 9.23 1.40 5.07
CA GLY A 107 7.90 1.37 5.66
C GLY A 107 7.91 0.64 7.00
N TYR A 108 7.05 1.06 7.92
CA TYR A 108 6.90 0.45 9.24
C TYR A 108 5.48 0.66 9.76
N ARG A 109 5.09 -0.13 10.75
CA ARG A 109 3.83 0.04 11.46
C ARG A 109 4.07 0.55 12.87
N THR A 110 3.14 1.35 13.36
CA THR A 110 3.01 1.72 14.77
C THR A 110 1.72 1.15 15.33
N TYR A 111 1.69 0.96 16.65
CA TYR A 111 0.50 0.54 17.35
C TYR A 111 0.15 1.58 18.42
N THR A 112 -0.93 2.31 18.18
CA THR A 112 -1.42 3.36 19.08
C THR A 112 -2.93 3.32 19.15
N ASN A 113 -3.51 3.56 20.33
CA ASN A 113 -4.97 3.55 20.55
C ASN A 113 -5.66 2.27 20.05
N GLU A 114 -4.99 1.12 20.23
CA GLU A 114 -5.46 -0.20 19.78
C GLU A 114 -5.55 -0.39 18.25
N GLU A 115 -5.10 0.59 17.48
CA GLU A 115 -5.07 0.57 16.02
C GLU A 115 -3.64 0.48 15.46
N ILE A 116 -3.52 -0.16 14.29
CA ILE A 116 -2.29 -0.19 13.51
C ILE A 116 -2.29 1.03 12.60
N HIS A 117 -1.20 1.80 12.64
CA HIS A 117 -0.96 2.89 11.70
C HIS A 117 0.28 2.60 10.86
N TYR A 118 0.20 2.91 9.58
CA TYR A 118 1.26 2.71 8.61
C TYR A 118 2.07 3.98 8.45
N GLY A 119 3.38 3.87 8.62
CA GLY A 119 4.33 4.95 8.51
C GLY A 119 5.43 4.65 7.49
N GLN A 120 6.03 5.71 6.97
CA GLN A 120 7.25 5.65 6.19
C GLN A 120 8.32 6.50 6.88
N CYS A 121 9.49 5.91 7.11
CA CYS A 121 10.67 6.60 7.59
C CYS A 121 11.59 6.89 6.40
N GLU A 122 12.05 8.12 6.29
CA GLU A 122 13.07 8.54 5.33
C GLU A 122 14.18 9.27 6.08
N VAL A 123 15.42 8.91 5.79
CA VAL A 123 16.62 9.52 6.37
C VAL A 123 17.46 10.03 5.21
N LEU A 124 17.79 11.31 5.23
CA LEU A 124 18.42 12.04 4.15
C LEU A 124 19.69 12.72 4.67
N LYS A 125 20.77 12.67 3.91
CA LYS A 125 21.97 13.44 4.20
C LYS A 125 21.79 14.90 3.76
N VAL A 126 22.13 15.85 4.62
CA VAL A 126 22.14 17.27 4.27
C VAL A 126 23.25 17.52 3.25
N LEU A 127 22.95 18.25 2.18
CA LEU A 127 23.93 18.61 1.16
C LEU A 127 25.09 19.38 1.77
N ASP A 128 26.30 19.12 1.27
CA ASP A 128 27.56 19.75 1.71
C ASP A 128 27.91 19.55 3.20
N SER A 129 27.24 18.62 3.88
CA SER A 129 27.51 18.26 5.26
C SER A 129 27.75 16.75 5.41
N ASN A 130 28.78 16.36 6.16
CA ASN A 130 29.09 14.95 6.41
C ASN A 130 28.45 14.39 7.67
N ASP A 131 28.05 15.26 8.59
CA ASP A 131 27.59 14.87 9.92
C ASP A 131 26.14 15.26 10.18
N GLU A 132 25.40 15.69 9.17
CA GLU A 132 24.03 16.17 9.36
C GLU A 132 23.04 15.38 8.52
N LEU A 133 22.03 14.86 9.19
CA LEU A 133 20.94 14.12 8.57
C LEU A 133 19.59 14.77 8.90
N VAL A 134 18.64 14.56 8.02
CA VAL A 134 17.21 14.82 8.25
C VAL A 134 16.48 13.49 8.27
N MET A 135 15.68 13.27 9.30
CA MET A 135 14.81 12.12 9.44
C MET A 135 13.35 12.58 9.38
N ALA A 136 12.61 12.03 8.43
CA ALA A 136 11.24 12.36 8.13
C ALA A 136 10.35 11.13 8.34
N PHE A 137 9.22 11.34 9.00
CA PHE A 137 8.21 10.32 9.26
C PHE A 137 6.90 10.76 8.62
N LYS A 138 6.41 9.96 7.69
CA LYS A 138 5.17 10.21 6.94
C LYS A 138 4.11 9.19 7.31
N SER A 139 2.85 9.61 7.40
CA SER A 139 1.71 8.68 7.49
C SER A 139 1.38 8.14 6.10
N MET A 140 1.22 6.83 6.04
CA MET A 140 0.77 6.10 4.85
C MET A 140 -0.67 5.60 5.00
N ASP A 141 -1.33 5.88 6.14
CA ASP A 141 -2.68 5.39 6.44
C ASP A 141 -3.70 5.71 5.35
N LYS A 142 -3.71 6.95 4.86
CA LYS A 142 -4.64 7.36 3.79
C LYS A 142 -4.41 6.58 2.50
N GLN A 143 -3.14 6.33 2.17
CA GLN A 143 -2.79 5.60 0.97
C GLN A 143 -3.19 4.13 1.12
N HIS A 144 -2.87 3.51 2.26
CA HIS A 144 -3.29 2.14 2.56
C HIS A 144 -4.81 1.98 2.57
N GLN A 145 -5.55 2.90 3.18
CA GLN A 145 -7.02 2.89 3.15
C GLN A 145 -7.58 3.00 1.73
N GLN A 146 -6.91 3.73 0.84
CA GLN A 146 -7.33 3.86 -0.55
C GLN A 146 -7.00 2.60 -1.36
N GLU A 147 -5.83 2.02 -1.14
CA GLU A 147 -5.42 0.74 -1.73
C GLU A 147 -6.35 -0.40 -1.28
N GLU A 148 -6.66 -0.50 0.02
CA GLU A 148 -7.61 -1.49 0.56
C GLU A 148 -9.01 -1.35 -0.06
N LYS A 149 -9.51 -0.11 -0.21
CA LYS A 149 -10.79 0.14 -0.90
C LYS A 149 -10.76 -0.36 -2.34
N LEU A 150 -9.67 -0.10 -3.07
CA LEU A 150 -9.52 -0.57 -4.44
C LEU A 150 -9.50 -2.10 -4.50
N TYR A 151 -8.72 -2.75 -3.64
CA TYR A 151 -8.68 -4.21 -3.55
C TYR A 151 -10.03 -4.83 -3.20
N GLU A 152 -10.80 -4.18 -2.31
CA GLU A 152 -12.12 -4.66 -1.94
C GLU A 152 -13.14 -4.49 -3.07
N GLU A 153 -13.04 -3.43 -3.87
CA GLU A 153 -13.82 -3.27 -5.10
C GLU A 153 -13.47 -4.33 -6.14
N GLU A 154 -12.18 -4.57 -6.40
CA GLU A 154 -11.72 -5.61 -7.32
C GLU A 154 -12.20 -6.99 -6.88
N ARG A 155 -12.10 -7.29 -5.58
CA ARG A 155 -12.56 -8.57 -5.02
C ARG A 155 -14.06 -8.77 -5.21
N LYS A 156 -14.88 -7.73 -5.01
CA LYS A 156 -16.34 -7.81 -5.25
C LYS A 156 -16.64 -8.11 -6.71
N ILE A 157 -15.89 -7.53 -7.65
CA ILE A 157 -16.05 -7.80 -9.09
C ILE A 157 -15.71 -9.25 -9.40
N VAL A 158 -14.59 -9.76 -8.89
CA VAL A 158 -14.18 -11.16 -9.07
C VAL A 158 -15.18 -12.13 -8.47
N GLU A 159 -15.70 -11.84 -7.27
CA GLU A 159 -16.75 -12.64 -6.62
C GLU A 159 -18.05 -12.65 -7.44
N ALA A 160 -18.51 -11.49 -7.93
CA ALA A 160 -19.69 -11.40 -8.78
C ALA A 160 -19.52 -12.15 -10.11
N MET A 161 -18.35 -12.03 -10.75
CA MET A 161 -18.02 -12.76 -11.97
C MET A 161 -18.01 -14.27 -11.74
N GLY A 162 -17.43 -14.72 -10.62
CA GLY A 162 -17.44 -16.12 -10.22
C GLY A 162 -18.84 -16.68 -9.97
N GLN A 163 -19.73 -15.89 -9.34
CA GLN A 163 -21.13 -16.26 -9.17
C GLN A 163 -21.85 -16.40 -10.52
N GLN A 164 -21.72 -15.41 -11.41
CA GLN A 164 -22.35 -15.46 -12.74
C GLN A 164 -21.82 -16.64 -13.57
N LEU A 165 -20.52 -16.90 -13.56
CA LEU A 165 -19.94 -18.07 -14.22
C LEU A 165 -20.56 -19.37 -13.69
N ASN A 166 -20.62 -19.53 -12.37
CA ASN A 166 -21.18 -20.73 -11.75
C ASN A 166 -22.66 -20.92 -12.15
N ASP A 167 -23.45 -19.85 -12.15
CA ASP A 167 -24.86 -19.90 -12.51
C ASP A 167 -25.08 -20.29 -13.98
N VAL A 168 -24.34 -19.67 -14.90
CA VAL A 168 -24.48 -19.92 -16.35
C VAL A 168 -23.89 -21.27 -16.76
N ALA A 169 -22.79 -21.71 -16.14
CA ALA A 169 -22.16 -23.00 -16.47
C ALA A 169 -22.91 -24.20 -15.86
N ARG A 170 -23.63 -24.03 -14.74
CA ARG A 170 -24.31 -25.13 -14.05
C ARG A 170 -25.34 -25.83 -14.92
N GLY A 171 -26.14 -25.10 -15.69
CA GLY A 171 -27.18 -25.67 -16.55
C GLY A 171 -26.61 -26.62 -17.62
N PRO A 172 -25.72 -26.15 -18.52
CA PRO A 172 -25.07 -26.99 -19.51
C PRO A 172 -24.30 -28.16 -18.90
N LEU A 173 -23.60 -27.96 -17.77
CA LEU A 173 -22.89 -29.03 -17.08
C LEU A 173 -23.84 -30.13 -16.56
N LEU A 174 -24.96 -29.74 -15.94
CA LEU A 174 -25.96 -30.70 -15.47
C LEU A 174 -26.56 -31.48 -16.63
N ASN A 175 -26.92 -30.80 -17.73
CA ASN A 175 -27.50 -31.47 -18.88
C ASN A 175 -26.50 -32.43 -19.54
N ILE A 176 -25.22 -32.05 -19.69
CA ILE A 176 -24.17 -32.98 -20.16
C ILE A 176 -24.12 -34.24 -19.29
N ILE A 177 -24.16 -34.10 -17.97
CA ILE A 177 -24.13 -35.24 -17.03
C ILE A 177 -25.37 -36.12 -17.23
N GLU A 178 -26.56 -35.52 -17.31
CA GLU A 178 -27.83 -36.22 -17.50
C GLU A 178 -27.90 -36.95 -18.84
N GLN A 179 -27.59 -36.27 -19.95
CA GLN A 179 -27.57 -36.85 -21.29
C GLN A 179 -26.50 -37.93 -21.42
N SER A 180 -25.32 -37.75 -20.82
CA SER A 180 -24.27 -38.79 -20.82
C SER A 180 -24.73 -40.07 -20.13
N LYS A 181 -25.50 -39.94 -19.04
CA LYS A 181 -26.09 -41.08 -18.35
C LYS A 181 -27.15 -41.77 -19.23
N ALA A 182 -28.05 -41.00 -19.82
CA ALA A 182 -29.11 -41.52 -20.70
C ALA A 182 -28.52 -42.21 -21.94
N ALA A 183 -27.52 -41.61 -22.59
CA ALA A 183 -26.79 -42.18 -23.71
C ALA A 183 -26.15 -43.53 -23.35
N ARG A 184 -25.57 -43.64 -22.14
CA ARG A 184 -24.96 -44.89 -21.66
C ARG A 184 -25.99 -45.99 -21.50
N GLU A 185 -27.16 -45.67 -20.95
CA GLU A 185 -28.25 -46.63 -20.77
C GLU A 185 -28.84 -47.07 -22.13
N ALA A 186 -29.03 -46.13 -23.07
CA ALA A 186 -29.48 -46.39 -24.43
C ALA A 186 -28.47 -47.26 -25.21
N ALA A 187 -27.17 -46.99 -25.08
CA ALA A 187 -26.11 -47.80 -25.70
C ALA A 187 -26.11 -49.24 -25.18
N VAL A 188 -26.38 -49.47 -23.90
CA VAL A 188 -26.53 -50.83 -23.32
C VAL A 188 -27.74 -51.54 -23.91
N ARG A 189 -28.81 -50.81 -24.23
CA ARG A 189 -30.01 -51.34 -24.91
C ARG A 189 -29.86 -51.42 -26.44
N HIS A 190 -28.69 -51.08 -27.00
CA HIS A 190 -28.44 -50.99 -28.44
C HIS A 190 -29.42 -50.04 -29.19
N GLU A 191 -29.85 -48.98 -28.50
CA GLU A 191 -30.68 -47.91 -29.06
C GLU A 191 -29.79 -46.85 -29.75
N ASP A 192 -30.40 -46.00 -30.60
CA ASP A 192 -29.71 -44.85 -31.19
C ASP A 192 -29.34 -43.84 -30.08
N ILE A 193 -28.12 -43.31 -30.17
CA ILE A 193 -27.57 -42.34 -29.21
C ILE A 193 -27.26 -40.97 -29.82
N SER A 194 -27.53 -40.79 -31.12
CA SER A 194 -27.19 -39.58 -31.88
C SER A 194 -27.70 -38.30 -31.20
N GLU A 195 -28.98 -38.26 -30.81
CA GLU A 195 -29.62 -37.10 -30.19
C GLU A 195 -29.00 -36.72 -28.83
N TYR A 196 -28.62 -37.71 -28.02
CA TYR A 196 -27.92 -37.46 -26.76
C TYR A 196 -26.52 -36.88 -27.02
N MET A 197 -25.80 -37.41 -28.01
CA MET A 197 -24.45 -36.95 -28.36
C MET A 197 -24.47 -35.53 -28.96
N ASP A 198 -25.47 -35.20 -29.76
CA ASP A 198 -25.67 -33.84 -30.30
C ASP A 198 -25.94 -32.84 -29.17
N THR A 199 -26.77 -33.21 -28.19
CA THR A 199 -27.06 -32.34 -27.03
C THR A 199 -25.83 -32.12 -26.16
N ILE A 200 -25.06 -33.20 -25.87
CA ILE A 200 -23.79 -33.10 -25.13
C ILE A 200 -22.80 -32.20 -25.87
N HIS A 201 -22.70 -32.34 -27.19
CA HIS A 201 -21.81 -31.52 -28.00
C HIS A 201 -22.21 -30.04 -27.96
N GLN A 202 -23.50 -29.73 -28.14
CA GLN A 202 -24.00 -28.36 -28.07
C GLN A 202 -23.73 -27.69 -26.71
N ASP A 203 -23.98 -28.39 -25.61
CA ASP A 203 -23.70 -27.85 -24.28
C ASP A 203 -22.20 -27.74 -23.97
N GLY A 204 -21.37 -28.64 -24.54
CA GLY A 204 -19.92 -28.51 -24.50
C GLY A 204 -19.41 -27.25 -25.22
N GLU A 205 -19.94 -26.96 -26.41
CA GLU A 205 -19.64 -25.73 -27.15
C GLU A 205 -20.11 -24.48 -26.40
N ARG A 206 -21.28 -24.53 -25.75
CA ARG A 206 -21.77 -23.43 -24.89
C ARG A 206 -20.81 -23.15 -23.73
N LEU A 207 -20.32 -24.18 -23.04
CA LEU A 207 -19.34 -24.03 -21.96
C LEU A 207 -18.02 -23.46 -22.46
N LEU A 208 -17.55 -23.91 -23.62
CA LEU A 208 -16.33 -23.36 -24.23
C LEU A 208 -16.51 -21.87 -24.60
N GLY A 209 -17.68 -21.49 -25.10
CA GLY A 209 -18.05 -20.10 -25.35
C GLY A 209 -18.02 -19.24 -24.08
N ILE A 210 -18.58 -19.73 -22.98
CA ILE A 210 -18.55 -19.06 -21.66
C ILE A 210 -17.10 -18.88 -21.17
N LEU A 211 -16.26 -19.92 -21.28
CA LEU A 211 -14.85 -19.85 -20.89
C LEU A 211 -14.07 -18.84 -21.74
N ASN A 212 -14.27 -18.85 -23.06
CA ASN A 212 -13.63 -17.90 -23.96
C ASN A 212 -14.04 -16.46 -23.68
N LEU A 213 -15.29 -16.23 -23.26
CA LEU A 213 -15.76 -14.91 -22.88
C LEU A 213 -15.01 -14.38 -21.65
N ILE A 214 -14.81 -15.24 -20.65
CA ILE A 214 -14.15 -14.90 -19.39
C ILE A 214 -12.65 -14.72 -19.54
N PHE A 215 -11.99 -15.64 -20.25
CA PHE A 215 -10.53 -15.64 -20.40
C PHE A 215 -10.04 -14.89 -21.64
N SER A 216 -10.92 -14.11 -22.29
CA SER A 216 -10.53 -13.26 -23.41
C SER A 216 -9.43 -12.28 -22.96
N LYS A 217 -8.45 -12.01 -23.84
CA LYS A 217 -7.37 -11.05 -23.59
C LYS A 217 -7.88 -9.62 -23.33
N GLU A 218 -9.15 -9.36 -23.59
CA GLU A 218 -9.81 -8.07 -23.43
C GLU A 218 -10.28 -7.83 -21.98
N ASN A 219 -10.41 -8.88 -21.16
CA ASN A 219 -10.76 -8.78 -19.74
C ASN A 219 -9.57 -8.36 -18.85
N THR A 220 -8.88 -7.30 -19.26
CA THR A 220 -7.81 -6.67 -18.49
C THR A 220 -8.23 -5.35 -17.85
N ASP A 221 -9.32 -4.75 -18.33
CA ASP A 221 -9.83 -3.46 -17.85
C ASP A 221 -11.22 -3.62 -17.21
N ARG A 222 -11.49 -2.88 -16.13
CA ARG A 222 -12.71 -2.99 -15.30
C ARG A 222 -14.02 -2.90 -16.09
N GLU A 223 -14.10 -1.98 -17.04
CA GLU A 223 -15.30 -1.75 -17.87
C GLU A 223 -15.68 -2.98 -18.71
N LYS A 224 -14.67 -3.67 -19.27
CA LYS A 224 -14.87 -4.88 -20.07
C LYS A 224 -15.24 -6.09 -19.22
N ILE A 225 -14.74 -6.15 -17.98
CA ILE A 225 -15.16 -7.16 -17.01
C ILE A 225 -16.63 -6.96 -16.63
N GLU A 226 -17.06 -5.72 -16.39
CA GLU A 226 -18.46 -5.39 -16.11
C GLU A 226 -19.38 -5.70 -17.31
N GLU A 227 -18.96 -5.42 -18.55
CA GLU A 227 -19.67 -5.84 -19.76
C GLU A 227 -19.77 -7.37 -19.87
N THR A 228 -18.68 -8.09 -19.61
CA THR A 228 -18.66 -9.56 -19.60
C THR A 228 -19.64 -10.12 -18.57
N ILE A 229 -19.70 -9.53 -17.37
CA ILE A 229 -20.66 -9.89 -16.32
C ILE A 229 -22.11 -9.70 -16.83
N MET A 230 -22.41 -8.60 -17.50
CA MET A 230 -23.74 -8.37 -18.09
C MET A 230 -24.06 -9.37 -19.20
N GLN A 231 -23.10 -9.69 -20.06
CA GLN A 231 -23.28 -10.67 -21.13
C GLN A 231 -23.53 -12.07 -20.58
N LEU A 232 -22.80 -12.49 -19.54
CA LEU A 232 -23.06 -13.75 -18.82
C LEU A 232 -24.47 -13.74 -18.23
N GLY A 233 -24.88 -12.65 -17.58
CA GLY A 233 -26.23 -12.50 -17.06
C GLY A 233 -27.33 -12.62 -18.13
N SER A 234 -27.06 -12.16 -19.35
CA SER A 234 -28.02 -12.28 -20.48
C SER A 234 -28.15 -13.71 -21.03
N LEU A 235 -27.12 -14.55 -20.88
CA LEU A 235 -27.16 -15.96 -21.28
C LEU A 235 -28.07 -16.80 -20.38
N ARG A 236 -28.46 -16.26 -19.22
CA ARG A 236 -29.47 -16.85 -18.32
C ARG A 236 -30.89 -16.80 -18.90
N GLU A 237 -31.20 -15.81 -19.74
CA GLU A 237 -32.57 -15.51 -20.18
C GLU A 237 -32.94 -16.17 -21.53
N LYS A 238 -32.07 -17.00 -22.07
CA LYS A 238 -32.28 -17.79 -23.29
C LYS A 238 -32.29 -19.28 -22.97
#